data_AF-A0A4Y2KWF9-F1
#
_entry.id   AF-A0A4Y2KWF9-F1
#
_cell.length_a   1.000
_cell.length_b   1.000
_cell.length_c   1.000
_cell.angle_alpha   90.00
_cell.angle_beta   90.00
_cell.angle_gamma   90.00
#
_symmetry.space_group_name_H-M   'P 1'
#
loop_
_entity.id
_entity.type
_entity.pdbx_description
1 polymer ?
#
loop_
_entity_poly.entity_id
_entity_poly.type
_entity_poly.pdbx_seq_one_letter_code
_entity_poly.pdbx_strand_id
1 'polypeptide(L)'
;MTHFEIDEEILPQADEEYKEIKKLIEVYSKEFIESQHQSRDLAPLLNEAKTENSSKANDFQIKENGMLVKKKIDKNENGRELIVVPEKYGDKIKSLCHDSTSGHLGIVKTKDRLARYLYWPNCYQEIEEYVKTCDPCERV
;
A
#
# COMPACT_ATOMS: atom_id res chain seq x y z
N MET A 1 -37.09 5.51 -0.07
CA MET A 1 -35.82 5.51 -0.80
C MET A 1 -34.80 6.17 0.13
N THR A 2 -34.10 5.37 0.92
CA THR A 2 -33.20 5.87 1.97
C THR A 2 -31.90 6.30 1.30
N HIS A 3 -31.72 7.61 1.21
CA HIS A 3 -30.44 8.24 0.92
C HIS A 3 -29.49 7.86 2.06
N PHE A 4 -28.43 7.13 1.75
CA PHE A 4 -27.38 6.81 2.71
C PHE A 4 -26.39 7.95 2.64
N GLU A 5 -26.56 8.96 3.49
CA GLU A 5 -25.57 10.01 3.72
C GLU A 5 -24.44 9.38 4.53
N ILE A 6 -23.26 9.32 3.95
CA ILE A 6 -22.04 8.97 4.68
C ILE A 6 -21.57 10.27 5.32
N ASP A 7 -21.64 10.34 6.65
CA ASP A 7 -21.07 11.41 7.47
C ASP A 7 -19.61 11.67 7.07
N GLU A 8 -19.35 12.83 6.46
CA GLU A 8 -18.02 13.31 6.07
C GLU A 8 -17.26 14.01 7.23
N GLU A 9 -17.75 13.90 8.46
CA GLU A 9 -17.13 14.55 9.62
C GLU A 9 -16.27 13.55 10.42
N ILE A 10 -14.95 13.82 10.45
CA ILE A 10 -13.86 13.14 11.17
C ILE A 10 -13.05 12.12 10.33
N LEU A 11 -12.47 12.57 9.21
CA LEU A 11 -11.17 12.06 8.72
C LEU A 11 -10.33 13.21 8.16
N PRO A 12 -9.11 13.46 8.65
CA PRO A 12 -8.28 14.58 8.20
C PRO A 12 -7.82 14.35 6.76
N GLN A 13 -8.35 15.12 5.81
CA GLN A 13 -7.90 15.12 4.40
C GLN A 13 -7.80 13.71 3.75
N ALA A 14 -8.67 12.78 4.15
CA ALA A 14 -8.90 11.60 3.31
C ALA A 14 -9.49 12.14 1.97
N ASP A 15 -8.97 11.85 0.79
CA ASP A 15 -7.99 10.83 0.43
C ASP A 15 -7.59 11.03 -1.06
N GLU A 16 -7.30 12.27 -1.53
CA GLU A 16 -6.95 12.47 -2.96
C GLU A 16 -5.74 11.61 -3.38
N GLU A 17 -4.80 11.44 -2.46
CA GLU A 17 -3.60 10.61 -2.67
C GLU A 17 -3.96 9.11 -2.69
N TYR A 18 -4.92 8.69 -1.86
CA TYR A 18 -5.49 7.34 -1.96
C TYR A 18 -6.32 7.17 -3.23
N LYS A 19 -7.05 8.19 -3.69
CA LYS A 19 -7.78 8.15 -4.96
C LYS A 19 -6.81 8.03 -6.13
N GLU A 20 -5.67 8.70 -6.12
CA GLU A 20 -4.62 8.56 -7.13
C GLU A 20 -3.99 7.16 -7.12
N ILE A 21 -3.59 6.66 -5.93
CA ILE A 21 -3.03 5.32 -5.77
C ILE A 21 -4.04 4.26 -6.19
N LYS A 22 -5.30 4.38 -5.74
CA LYS A 22 -6.40 3.47 -6.06
C LYS A 22 -6.74 3.52 -7.55
N LYS A 23 -6.86 4.71 -8.14
CA LYS A 23 -7.11 4.89 -9.58
C LYS A 23 -6.00 4.26 -10.40
N LEU A 24 -4.74 4.42 -9.99
CA LEU A 24 -3.61 3.77 -10.66
C LEU A 24 -3.75 2.24 -10.59
N ILE A 25 -4.04 1.70 -9.41
CA ILE A 25 -4.19 0.25 -9.23
C ILE A 25 -5.43 -0.28 -9.95
N GLU A 26 -6.53 0.47 -10.02
CA GLU A 26 -7.75 0.11 -10.74
C GLU A 26 -7.54 0.09 -12.26
N VAL A 27 -6.88 1.12 -12.81
CA VAL A 27 -6.55 1.23 -14.24
C VAL A 27 -5.68 0.05 -14.70
N TYR A 28 -4.76 -0.41 -13.86
CA TYR A 28 -3.87 -1.54 -14.15
C TYR A 28 -4.31 -2.83 -13.46
N SER A 29 -5.53 -2.93 -12.94
CA SER A 29 -5.91 -3.98 -11.97
C SER A 29 -5.59 -5.40 -12.43
N LYS A 30 -5.83 -5.75 -13.70
CA LYS A 30 -5.47 -7.08 -14.23
C LYS A 30 -3.95 -7.29 -14.31
N GLU A 31 -3.22 -6.39 -14.96
CA GLU A 31 -1.76 -6.48 -15.09
C GLU A 31 -1.06 -6.44 -13.73
N PHE A 32 -1.57 -5.62 -12.82
CA PHE A 32 -1.09 -5.49 -11.45
C PHE A 32 -1.30 -6.80 -10.69
N ILE A 33 -2.50 -7.38 -10.72
CA ILE A 33 -2.77 -8.67 -10.09
C ILE A 33 -1.88 -9.77 -10.70
N GLU A 34 -1.78 -9.83 -12.03
CA GLU A 34 -0.88 -10.79 -12.71
C GLU A 34 0.57 -10.64 -12.23
N SER A 35 1.06 -9.41 -12.10
CA SER A 35 2.41 -9.15 -11.58
C SER A 35 2.57 -9.52 -10.11
N GLN A 36 1.50 -9.47 -9.29
CA GLN A 36 1.55 -9.99 -7.92
C GLN A 36 1.79 -11.50 -7.94
N HIS A 37 1.04 -12.25 -8.76
CA HIS A 37 1.13 -13.71 -8.85
C HIS A 37 2.41 -14.22 -9.52
N GLN A 38 3.05 -13.39 -10.34
CA GLN A 38 4.34 -13.71 -10.98
C GLN A 38 5.56 -13.26 -10.17
N SER A 39 5.38 -12.43 -9.15
CA SER A 39 6.47 -11.91 -8.34
C SER A 39 7.08 -13.01 -7.45
N ARG A 40 8.40 -13.18 -7.55
CA ARG A 40 9.15 -14.15 -6.74
C ARG A 40 9.12 -13.78 -5.26
N ASP A 41 9.21 -12.50 -4.94
CA ASP A 41 9.26 -12.02 -3.55
C ASP A 41 7.90 -12.08 -2.86
N LEU A 42 6.81 -12.11 -3.63
CA LEU A 42 5.46 -12.26 -3.10
C LEU A 42 5.01 -13.73 -3.04
N ALA A 43 5.73 -14.67 -3.66
CA ALA A 43 5.39 -16.08 -3.64
C ALA A 43 5.20 -16.66 -2.21
N PRO A 44 6.04 -16.32 -1.20
CA PRO A 44 5.80 -16.74 0.18
C PRO A 44 4.47 -16.22 0.73
N LEU A 45 4.13 -14.97 0.45
CA LEU A 45 2.92 -14.31 0.95
C LEU A 45 1.66 -14.86 0.27
N LEU A 46 1.75 -15.20 -1.02
CA LEU A 46 0.68 -15.86 -1.77
C LEU A 46 0.40 -17.27 -1.26
N ASN A 47 1.44 -18.01 -0.90
CA ASN A 47 1.29 -19.33 -0.30
C ASN A 47 0.67 -19.21 1.09
N GLU A 48 1.15 -18.26 1.91
CA GLU A 48 0.58 -17.96 3.21
C GLU A 48 -0.93 -17.69 3.08
N ALA A 49 -1.32 -16.75 2.20
CA ALA A 49 -2.72 -16.37 1.97
C ALA A 49 -3.64 -17.51 1.50
N LYS A 50 -3.08 -18.58 0.90
CA LYS A 50 -3.83 -19.77 0.46
C LYS A 50 -3.96 -20.83 1.55
N THR A 51 -3.11 -20.80 2.56
CA THR A 51 -3.12 -21.80 3.64
C THR A 51 -4.03 -21.34 4.79
N GLU A 52 -5.12 -22.07 5.00
CA GLU A 52 -6.00 -21.89 6.18
C GLU A 52 -5.45 -22.59 7.44
N ASN A 53 -4.34 -23.33 7.32
CA ASN A 53 -3.90 -24.35 8.28
C ASN A 53 -2.80 -23.86 9.24
N SER A 54 -2.96 -22.70 9.84
CA SER A 54 -2.08 -22.29 10.95
C SER A 54 -2.88 -21.74 12.11
N SER A 55 -2.54 -22.16 13.32
CA SER A 55 -3.05 -21.61 14.59
C SER A 55 -2.69 -20.12 14.81
N LYS A 56 -2.13 -19.46 13.79
CA LYS A 56 -1.80 -18.05 13.72
C LYS A 56 -2.76 -17.34 12.77
N ALA A 57 -3.20 -16.14 13.15
CA ALA A 57 -3.91 -15.25 12.24
C ALA A 57 -3.07 -15.02 10.98
N ASN A 58 -3.69 -15.23 9.82
CA ASN A 58 -3.06 -15.00 8.53
C ASN A 58 -3.20 -13.52 8.18
N ASP A 59 -2.08 -12.82 8.15
CA ASP A 59 -2.04 -11.39 7.83
C ASP A 59 -2.27 -11.16 6.33
N PHE A 60 -2.23 -12.18 5.49
CA PHE A 60 -2.38 -12.06 4.04
C PHE A 60 -3.66 -12.71 3.53
N GLN A 61 -4.29 -12.08 2.53
CA GLN A 61 -5.52 -12.58 1.91
C GLN A 61 -5.50 -12.31 0.41
N ILE A 62 -6.04 -13.26 -0.37
CA ILE A 62 -6.40 -13.07 -1.78
C ILE A 62 -7.89 -12.68 -1.84
N LYS A 63 -8.20 -11.52 -2.43
CA LYS A 63 -9.57 -11.04 -2.63
C LYS A 63 -10.25 -11.81 -3.77
N GLU A 64 -11.56 -11.68 -3.93
CA GLU A 64 -12.34 -12.36 -4.98
C GLU A 64 -11.86 -12.05 -6.40
N ASN A 65 -11.32 -10.83 -6.62
CA ASN A 65 -10.73 -10.43 -7.90
C ASN A 65 -9.32 -11.00 -8.14
N GLY A 66 -8.75 -11.74 -7.19
CA GLY A 66 -7.40 -12.30 -7.24
C GLY A 66 -6.31 -11.40 -6.65
N MET A 67 -6.64 -10.21 -6.15
CA MET A 67 -5.65 -9.29 -5.58
C MET A 67 -5.14 -9.75 -4.21
N LEU A 68 -3.81 -9.74 -4.04
CA LEU A 68 -3.18 -9.99 -2.75
C LEU A 68 -3.19 -8.70 -1.89
N VAL A 69 -3.71 -8.82 -0.67
CA VAL A 69 -3.73 -7.75 0.33
C VAL A 69 -3.15 -8.24 1.66
N LYS A 70 -2.69 -7.30 2.48
CA LYS A 70 -2.28 -7.54 3.87
C LYS A 70 -3.30 -6.91 4.82
N LYS A 71 -3.86 -7.71 5.73
CA LYS A 71 -4.66 -7.26 6.86
C LYS A 71 -3.76 -6.60 7.89
N LYS A 72 -4.21 -5.48 8.43
CA LYS A 72 -3.57 -4.78 9.52
C LYS A 72 -4.64 -4.30 10.47
N ILE A 73 -4.57 -4.76 11.71
CA ILE A 73 -5.46 -4.29 12.78
C ILE A 73 -4.78 -3.12 13.47
N ASP A 74 -5.48 -2.01 13.64
CA ASP A 74 -4.98 -0.86 14.38
C ASP A 74 -5.18 -1.00 15.90
N LYS A 75 -4.71 -0.03 16.69
CA LYS A 75 -4.80 -0.07 18.16
C LYS A 75 -6.25 -0.09 18.67
N ASN A 76 -7.18 0.40 17.86
CA ASN A 76 -8.61 0.44 18.14
C ASN A 76 -9.36 -0.78 17.57
N GLU A 77 -8.64 -1.86 17.23
CA GLU A 77 -9.21 -3.09 16.66
C GLU A 77 -9.88 -2.93 15.28
N ASN A 78 -9.74 -1.78 14.60
CA ASN A 78 -10.23 -1.67 13.24
C ASN A 78 -9.26 -2.36 12.27
N GLY A 79 -9.82 -3.26 11.48
CA GLY A 79 -9.11 -3.88 10.37
C GLY A 79 -9.02 -2.94 9.18
N ARG A 80 -7.83 -2.79 8.63
CA ARG A 80 -7.60 -2.20 7.31
C ARG A 80 -6.84 -3.16 6.41
N GLU A 81 -7.01 -2.98 5.10
CA GLU A 81 -6.34 -3.76 4.07
C GLU A 81 -5.28 -2.89 3.38
N LEU A 82 -4.06 -3.39 3.31
CA LEU A 82 -2.96 -2.79 2.56
C LEU A 82 -2.77 -3.55 1.25
N ILE A 83 -2.61 -2.84 0.15
CA ILE A 83 -2.36 -3.46 -1.15
C ILE A 83 -0.90 -3.91 -1.20
N VAL A 84 -0.68 -5.17 -1.57
CA VAL A 84 0.67 -5.71 -1.69
C VAL A 84 1.28 -5.32 -3.03
N VAL A 85 2.36 -4.55 -3.02
CA VAL A 85 2.96 -4.02 -4.24
C VAL A 85 4.01 -5.02 -4.77
N PRO A 86 3.92 -5.46 -6.04
CA PRO A 86 4.98 -6.25 -6.66
C PRO A 86 6.18 -5.35 -7.03
N GLU A 87 7.39 -5.93 -7.04
CA GLU A 87 8.66 -5.24 -7.29
C GLU A 87 8.61 -4.31 -8.52
N LYS A 88 7.98 -4.78 -9.61
CA LYS A 88 7.79 -4.02 -10.86
C LYS A 88 7.22 -2.60 -10.65
N TYR A 89 6.39 -2.40 -9.63
CA TYR A 89 5.76 -1.11 -9.35
C TYR A 89 6.40 -0.38 -8.17
N GLY A 90 7.40 -0.98 -7.49
CA GLY A 90 8.06 -0.42 -6.33
C GLY A 90 8.60 0.99 -6.58
N ASP A 91 9.37 1.20 -7.64
CA ASP A 91 9.97 2.50 -7.95
C ASP A 91 8.92 3.59 -8.24
N LYS A 92 7.89 3.24 -9.01
CA LYS A 92 6.77 4.16 -9.30
C LYS A 92 6.05 4.57 -8.03
N ILE A 93 5.82 3.62 -7.12
CA ILE A 93 5.17 3.87 -5.83
C ILE A 93 6.08 4.68 -4.89
N LYS A 94 7.39 4.41 -4.86
CA LYS A 94 8.37 5.18 -4.09
C LYS A 94 8.37 6.66 -4.50
N SER A 95 8.40 6.94 -5.80
CA SER A 95 8.24 8.30 -6.33
C SER A 95 6.90 8.92 -5.94
N LEU A 96 5.77 8.23 -6.14
CA LEU A 96 4.44 8.75 -5.77
C LEU A 96 4.29 9.06 -4.27
N CYS A 97 4.88 8.24 -3.40
CA CYS A 97 4.85 8.49 -1.97
C CYS A 97 5.73 9.69 -1.57
N HIS A 98 6.80 9.97 -2.32
CA HIS A 98 7.77 11.01 -2.00
C HIS A 98 7.43 12.37 -2.65
N ASP A 99 7.05 12.37 -3.93
CA ASP A 99 6.86 13.53 -4.81
C ASP A 99 5.46 14.13 -4.66
N SER A 100 5.01 14.31 -3.42
CA SER A 100 3.66 14.81 -3.11
C SER A 100 3.41 16.20 -3.69
N THR A 101 2.14 16.52 -3.96
CA THR A 101 1.68 17.84 -4.44
C THR A 101 2.13 19.02 -3.56
N SER A 102 2.46 18.75 -2.29
CA SER A 102 2.94 19.74 -1.30
C SER A 102 4.47 19.81 -1.16
N GLY A 103 5.24 19.16 -2.05
CA GLY A 103 6.70 19.10 -2.02
C GLY A 103 7.25 17.74 -1.54
N HIS A 104 8.58 17.57 -1.67
CA HIS A 104 9.25 16.32 -1.29
C HIS A 104 9.07 16.00 0.20
N LEU A 105 8.45 14.86 0.49
CA LEU A 105 8.25 14.40 1.85
C LEU A 105 9.54 13.79 2.43
N GLY A 106 9.89 14.22 3.64
CA GLY A 106 10.93 13.57 4.42
C GLY A 106 10.53 12.14 4.85
N ILE A 107 11.53 11.32 5.17
CA ILE A 107 11.42 9.87 5.39
C ILE A 107 10.22 9.46 6.25
N VAL A 108 9.98 10.12 7.38
CA VAL A 108 8.91 9.75 8.33
C VAL A 108 7.53 9.88 7.69
N LYS A 109 7.27 10.97 6.96
CA LYS A 109 5.97 11.20 6.30
C LYS A 109 5.76 10.26 5.12
N THR A 110 6.81 9.97 4.35
CA THR A 110 6.77 9.01 3.25
C THR A 110 6.45 7.59 3.75
N LYS A 111 7.09 7.17 4.86
CA LYS A 111 6.81 5.89 5.52
C LYS A 111 5.39 5.83 6.10
N ASP A 112 4.90 6.90 6.70
CA ASP A 112 3.53 6.96 7.22
C ASP A 112 2.50 6.79 6.09
N ARG A 113 2.68 7.53 4.98
CA ARG A 113 1.82 7.41 3.79
C ARG A 113 1.81 5.99 3.24
N LEU A 114 2.99 5.40 3.05
CA LEU A 114 3.13 4.02 2.62
C LEU A 114 2.31 3.10 3.53
N ALA A 115 2.53 3.18 4.85
CA ALA A 115 1.96 2.30 5.85
C ALA A 115 0.43 2.40 6.01
N ARG A 116 -0.20 3.39 5.36
CA ARG A 116 -1.65 3.57 5.32
C ARG A 116 -2.33 2.69 4.28
N TYR A 117 -1.71 2.48 3.12
CA TYR A 117 -2.38 1.85 1.97
C TYR A 117 -1.59 0.73 1.30
N LEU A 118 -0.27 0.67 1.51
CA LEU A 118 0.63 -0.14 0.70
C LEU A 118 1.56 -0.98 1.57
N TYR A 119 2.00 -2.11 1.03
CA TYR A 119 2.96 -2.99 1.67
C TYR A 119 3.77 -3.76 0.63
N TRP A 120 5.05 -3.97 0.90
CA TRP A 120 5.85 -5.03 0.29
C TRP A 120 6.98 -5.42 1.26
N PRO A 121 7.63 -6.58 1.07
CA PRO A 121 8.81 -6.94 1.87
C PRO A 121 9.87 -5.81 1.81
N ASN A 122 10.44 -5.42 2.96
CA ASN A 122 11.47 -4.38 3.08
C ASN A 122 11.06 -2.94 2.65
N CYS A 123 9.77 -2.68 2.41
CA CYS A 123 9.27 -1.39 1.94
C CYS A 123 9.74 -0.14 2.72
N TYR A 124 9.87 -0.24 4.05
CA TYR A 124 10.37 0.89 4.85
C TYR A 124 11.84 1.20 4.61
N GLN A 125 12.67 0.17 4.43
CA GLN A 125 14.09 0.35 4.16
C GLN A 125 14.27 0.97 2.76
N GLU A 126 13.59 0.42 1.76
CA GLU A 126 13.67 0.94 0.39
C GLU A 126 13.17 2.39 0.28
N ILE A 127 12.10 2.76 0.98
CA ILE A 127 11.62 4.14 1.03
C ILE A 127 12.67 5.06 1.67
N GLU A 128 13.33 4.60 2.72
CA GLU A 128 14.37 5.39 3.38
C GLU A 128 15.57 5.64 2.46
N GLU A 129 16.04 4.60 1.77
CA GLU A 129 17.12 4.68 0.78
C GLU A 129 16.73 5.59 -0.40
N TYR A 130 15.49 5.47 -0.87
CA TYR A 130 14.97 6.32 -1.94
C TYR A 130 14.95 7.80 -1.55
N VAL A 131 14.41 8.13 -0.37
CA VAL A 131 14.36 9.54 0.08
C VAL A 131 15.76 10.09 0.36
N LYS A 132 16.69 9.26 0.86
CA LYS A 132 18.09 9.67 1.07
C LYS A 132 18.85 9.96 -0.23
N THR A 133 18.47 9.34 -1.34
CA THR A 133 19.11 9.56 -2.65
C THR A 133 18.45 10.68 -3.46
N CYS A 134 17.49 11.40 -2.88
CA CYS A 134 16.84 12.53 -3.51
C CYS A 134 17.70 13.79 -3.40
N ASP A 135 18.31 14.20 -4.51
CA ASP A 135 19.16 15.42 -4.64
C ASP A 135 18.53 16.69 -4.01
N PRO A 136 17.25 17.03 -4.26
CA PRO A 136 16.57 18.13 -3.58
C PRO A 136 16.52 18.00 -2.06
N CYS A 137 16.38 16.78 -1.52
CA CYS A 137 16.29 16.53 -0.08
C CYS A 137 17.65 16.40 0.61
N GLU A 138 18.71 16.05 -0.12
CA GLU A 138 20.08 16.02 0.42
C GLU A 138 20.67 17.43 0.61
N ARG A 139 20.15 18.43 -0.11
CA ARG A 139 20.70 19.80 -0.14
C ARG A 139 20.03 20.78 0.83
N VAL A 140 19.05 20.34 1.61
CA VAL A 140 18.30 21.18 2.57
C VAL A 140 18.88 21.14 3.97
#